data_AF-A0A945FB98-F1
#
_entry.id   AF-A0A945FB98-F1
#
_cell.length_a   1.000
_cell.length_b   1.000
_cell.length_c   1.000
_cell.angle_alpha   90.00
_cell.angle_beta   90.00
_cell.angle_gamma   90.00
#
_symmetry.space_group_name_H-M   'P 1'
#
loop_
_entity.id
_entity.type
_entity.pdbx_description
1 polymer ?
#
loop_
_entity_poly.entity_id
_entity_poly.type
_entity_poly.pdbx_seq_one_letter_code
_entity_poly.pdbx_strand_id
1 'polypeptide(L)'
;MFVIKEYRQGKKIIRQGTHGTSAFLIKKGTVEVYLEDAEGNKQVLAKLQENDLFGEMAMISTCERSATVIALEDCEVAVLTREKFLALP
;
A
#
# COMPACT_ATOMS: atom_id res chain seq x y z
N MET A 1 -13.95 3.99 -11.61
CA MET A 1 -14.04 2.57 -11.20
C MET A 1 -12.72 2.12 -10.59
N PHE A 2 -12.74 1.64 -9.35
CA PHE A 2 -11.56 1.05 -8.70
C PHE A 2 -11.16 -0.24 -9.42
N VAL A 3 -9.87 -0.58 -9.42
CA VAL A 3 -9.40 -1.89 -9.90
C VAL A 3 -9.11 -2.76 -8.69
N ILE A 4 -9.74 -3.92 -8.60
CA ILE A 4 -9.45 -4.89 -7.54
C ILE A 4 -8.19 -5.66 -7.91
N LYS A 5 -7.29 -5.82 -6.95
CA LYS A 5 -6.09 -6.65 -7.05
C LYS A 5 -6.03 -7.63 -5.88
N GLU A 6 -5.61 -8.85 -6.19
CA GLU A 6 -5.38 -9.90 -5.20
C GLU A 6 -3.87 -10.04 -4.95
N TYR A 7 -3.51 -10.20 -3.67
CA TYR A 7 -2.13 -10.43 -3.25
C TYR A 7 -2.10 -11.63 -2.31
N ARG A 8 -1.28 -12.63 -2.65
CA ARG A 8 -1.08 -13.78 -1.76
C ARG A 8 -0.26 -13.41 -0.53
N GLN A 9 -0.41 -14.17 0.54
CA GLN A 9 0.41 -14.05 1.75
C GLN A 9 1.92 -13.92 1.40
N GLY A 10 2.60 -13.00 2.07
CA GLY A 10 4.03 -12.73 1.90
C GLY A 10 4.37 -11.89 0.67
N LYS A 11 3.40 -11.49 -0.17
CA LYS A 11 3.66 -10.59 -1.30
C LYS A 11 3.77 -9.13 -0.83
N LYS A 12 4.87 -8.47 -1.23
CA LYS A 12 5.04 -7.02 -1.08
C LYS A 12 4.10 -6.30 -2.06
N ILE A 13 3.17 -5.52 -1.52
CA ILE A 13 2.21 -4.70 -2.28
C ILE A 13 2.86 -3.38 -2.67
N ILE A 14 3.60 -2.77 -1.73
CA ILE A 14 4.39 -1.56 -1.91
C ILE A 14 5.83 -1.85 -1.48
N ARG A 15 6.80 -1.25 -2.16
CA ARG A 15 8.21 -1.23 -1.75
C ARG A 15 8.62 0.19 -1.42
N GLN A 16 9.25 0.38 -0.26
CA GLN A 16 9.85 1.66 0.16
C GLN A 16 10.80 2.20 -0.91
N GLY A 17 10.84 3.52 -1.08
CA GLY A 17 11.73 4.23 -2.00
C GLY A 17 11.34 4.12 -3.48
N THR A 18 10.37 3.27 -3.83
CA THR A 18 9.87 3.20 -5.20
C THR A 18 8.92 4.34 -5.51
N HIS A 19 8.76 4.68 -6.79
CA HIS A 19 7.76 5.64 -7.21
C HIS A 19 6.36 5.02 -7.20
N GLY A 20 5.33 5.80 -6.82
CA GLY A 20 3.96 5.35 -6.89
C GLY A 20 2.94 6.47 -6.80
N THR A 21 1.92 6.38 -7.66
CA THR A 21 0.85 7.38 -7.81
C THR A 21 -0.51 6.77 -7.50
N SER A 22 -0.58 5.83 -6.55
CA SER A 22 -1.81 5.11 -6.21
C SER A 22 -1.93 4.86 -4.72
N ALA A 23 -3.15 4.93 -4.20
CA ALA A 23 -3.53 4.45 -2.88
C ALA A 23 -4.32 3.14 -2.98
N PHE A 24 -4.42 2.46 -1.85
CA PHE A 24 -5.02 1.14 -1.74
C PHE A 24 -5.95 1.10 -0.54
N LEU A 25 -7.17 0.60 -0.76
CA LEU A 25 -8.13 0.28 0.29
C LEU A 25 -8.19 -1.23 0.45
N ILE A 26 -8.04 -1.72 1.68
CA ILE A 26 -8.13 -3.15 1.96
C ILE A 26 -9.60 -3.56 1.94
N LYS A 27 -9.96 -4.46 1.02
CA LYS A 27 -11.30 -5.04 0.90
C LYS A 27 -11.42 -6.36 1.67
N LYS A 28 -10.31 -7.06 1.85
CA LYS A 28 -10.19 -8.29 2.65
C LYS A 28 -8.73 -8.53 3.01
N GLY A 29 -8.50 -9.10 4.18
CA GLY A 29 -7.18 -9.54 4.65
C GLY A 29 -6.45 -8.50 5.51
N THR A 30 -5.20 -8.78 5.85
CA THR A 30 -4.37 -7.98 6.75
C THR A 30 -2.99 -7.75 6.13
N VAL A 31 -2.44 -6.55 6.30
CA VAL A 31 -1.10 -6.18 5.82
C VAL A 31 -0.25 -5.61 6.95
N GLU A 32 1.07 -5.68 6.79
CA GLU A 32 2.04 -5.03 7.67
C GLU A 32 2.78 -3.92 6.92
N VAL A 33 2.91 -2.77 7.57
CA VAL A 33 3.65 -1.61 7.09
C VAL A 33 4.95 -1.52 7.88
N TYR A 34 6.09 -1.46 7.18
CA TYR A 34 7.39 -1.43 7.83
C TYR A 34 8.43 -0.62 7.04
N LEU A 35 9.41 -0.07 7.76
CA LEU A 35 10.63 0.50 7.19
C LEU A 35 11.74 -0.57 7.17
N GLU A 36 12.49 -0.61 6.07
CA GLU A 36 13.68 -1.45 5.92
C GLU A 36 14.89 -0.50 5.82
N ASP A 37 15.89 -0.68 6.68
CA ASP A 37 17.16 0.05 6.56
C ASP A 37 18.12 -0.65 5.57
N ALA A 38 19.29 -0.05 5.35
CA ALA A 38 20.29 -0.57 4.42
C ALA A 38 20.89 -1.94 4.84
N GLU A 39 20.78 -2.29 6.12
CA GLU A 39 21.25 -3.57 6.67
C GLU A 39 20.16 -4.64 6.63
N GLY A 40 18.93 -4.28 6.24
CA GLY A 40 17.78 -5.17 6.16
C GLY A 40 16.98 -5.28 7.46
N ASN A 41 17.30 -4.45 8.47
CA ASN A 41 16.53 -4.44 9.72
C ASN A 41 15.14 -3.84 9.45
N LYS A 42 14.11 -4.48 10.03
CA LYS A 42 12.73 -4.07 9.86
C LYS A 42 12.20 -3.37 11.10
N GLN A 43 11.71 -2.15 10.93
CA GLN A 43 10.90 -1.46 11.92
C GLN A 43 9.43 -1.51 11.49
N VAL A 44 8.62 -2.28 12.20
CA VAL A 44 7.17 -2.34 11.95
C VAL A 44 6.53 -1.03 12.44
N LEU A 45 5.80 -0.35 11.55
CA LEU A 45 5.10 0.89 11.85
C LEU A 45 3.63 0.63 12.22
N ALA A 46 2.98 -0.29 11.51
CA ALA A 46 1.57 -0.59 11.70
C ALA A 46 1.19 -1.96 11.12
N LYS A 47 0.07 -2.50 11.61
CA LYS A 47 -0.69 -3.56 10.95
C LYS A 47 -2.05 -2.99 10.59
N LEU A 48 -2.45 -3.18 9.34
CA LEU A 48 -3.69 -2.62 8.79
C LEU A 48 -4.60 -3.76 8.34
N GLN A 49 -5.89 -3.55 8.45
CA GLN A 49 -6.92 -4.58 8.20
C GLN A 49 -8.01 -4.05 7.25
N GLU A 50 -9.05 -4.84 7.06
CA GLU A 50 -10.19 -4.47 6.21
C GLU A 50 -10.70 -3.04 6.49
N ASN A 51 -10.93 -2.30 5.41
CA ASN A 51 -11.34 -0.90 5.36
C ASN A 51 -10.26 0.14 5.72
N ASP A 52 -9.04 -0.27 6.07
CA ASP A 52 -7.92 0.66 6.20
C ASP A 52 -7.35 1.07 4.83
N LEU A 53 -6.83 2.29 4.75
CA LEU A 53 -6.16 2.86 3.58
C LEU A 53 -4.64 2.83 3.77
N PHE A 54 -3.90 2.60 2.68
CA PHE A 54 -2.45 2.78 2.67
C PHE A 54 -1.91 3.27 1.33
N GLY A 55 -0.71 3.85 1.36
CA GLY A 55 0.01 4.31 0.17
C GLY A 55 -0.48 5.65 -0.40
N GLU A 56 -1.38 6.33 0.30
CA GLU A 56 -1.92 7.65 -0.03
C GLU A 56 -0.89 8.77 0.04
N MET A 57 0.11 8.66 0.92
CA MET A 57 1.20 9.66 1.03
C MET A 57 1.88 9.93 -0.32
N ALA A 58 2.11 8.90 -1.11
CA ALA A 58 2.75 9.03 -2.42
C ALA A 58 1.84 9.74 -3.45
N MET A 59 0.52 9.75 -3.24
CA MET A 59 -0.38 10.56 -4.08
C MET A 59 -0.37 12.05 -3.71
N ILE A 60 0.09 12.42 -2.51
CA ILE A 60 0.05 13.81 -2.02
C ILE A 60 1.44 14.47 -2.10
N SER A 61 2.52 13.67 -1.98
CA SER A 61 3.91 14.13 -1.88
C SER A 61 4.72 13.94 -3.18
N THR A 62 6.05 13.79 -3.08
CA THR A 62 7.06 13.55 -4.13
C THR A 62 6.87 12.27 -4.96
N CYS A 63 5.74 11.58 -4.79
CA CYS A 63 5.43 10.29 -5.38
C CYS A 63 6.35 9.14 -4.95
N GLU A 64 7.17 9.33 -3.93
CA GLU A 64 7.99 8.28 -3.33
C GLU A 64 7.20 7.50 -2.26
N ARG A 65 7.39 6.18 -2.21
CA ARG A 65 6.79 5.30 -1.21
C ARG A 65 7.57 5.38 0.10
N SER A 66 6.93 5.90 1.14
CA SER A 66 7.54 6.10 2.47
C SER A 66 7.88 4.80 3.21
N ALA A 67 7.17 3.72 2.95
CA ALA A 67 7.36 2.43 3.63
C ALA A 67 7.04 1.24 2.70
N THR A 68 7.46 0.05 3.12
CA THR A 68 7.09 -1.22 2.48
C THR A 68 5.78 -1.72 3.09
N VAL A 69 4.91 -2.30 2.26
CA VAL A 69 3.67 -2.94 2.71
C VAL A 69 3.65 -4.38 2.21
N ILE A 70 3.44 -5.34 3.10
CA ILE A 70 3.42 -6.78 2.81
C ILE A 70 2.12 -7.42 3.28
N ALA A 71 1.57 -8.33 2.48
CA ALA A 71 0.38 -9.10 2.85
C ALA A 71 0.73 -10.13 3.94
N LEU A 72 0.04 -10.10 5.08
CA LEU A 72 0.20 -11.08 6.16
C LEU A 72 -0.66 -12.33 5.95
N GLU A 73 -1.68 -12.22 5.12
CA GLU A 73 -2.54 -13.29 4.62
C GLU A 73 -2.94 -12.98 3.16
N ASP A 74 -3.82 -13.77 2.56
CA ASP A 74 -4.33 -13.46 1.22
C ASP A 74 -5.24 -12.22 1.28
N CYS A 75 -4.87 -11.18 0.54
CA CYS A 75 -5.54 -9.88 0.54
C CYS A 75 -6.23 -9.57 -0.79
N GLU A 76 -7.38 -8.91 -0.68
CA GLU A 76 -8.03 -8.21 -1.79
C GLU A 76 -7.95 -6.71 -1.53
N VAL A 77 -7.42 -5.94 -2.49
CA VAL A 77 -7.25 -4.49 -2.36
C VAL A 77 -7.85 -3.76 -3.55
N ALA A 78 -8.60 -2.69 -3.26
CA ALA A 78 -9.07 -1.76 -4.27
C ALA A 78 -7.99 -0.69 -4.53
N VAL A 79 -7.57 -0.56 -5.79
CA VAL A 79 -6.55 0.40 -6.19
C VAL A 79 -7.20 1.68 -6.71
N LEU A 80 -6.81 2.80 -6.12
CA LEU A 80 -7.16 4.15 -6.56
C LEU A 80 -5.92 4.84 -7.12
N THR A 81 -5.93 5.18 -8.41
CA THR A 81 -4.85 5.95 -9.03
C THR A 81 -5.09 7.44 -8.81
N ARG A 82 -4.01 8.24 -8.78
CA ARG A 82 -4.08 9.71 -8.65
C ARG A 82 -4.97 10.33 -9.73
N GLU A 83 -4.87 9.86 -10.97
CA GLU A 83 -5.72 10.30 -12.08
C GLU A 83 -7.20 10.10 -11.78
N LYS A 84 -7.58 8.93 -11.24
CA LYS A 84 -8.96 8.63 -10.87
C LYS A 84 -9.44 9.45 -9.68
N PHE A 85 -8.55 9.74 -8.72
CA PHE A 85 -8.86 10.60 -7.58
C PHE A 85 -9.15 12.04 -8.04
N LEU A 86 -8.33 12.59 -8.95
CA LEU A 86 -8.51 13.94 -9.49
C LEU A 86 -9.74 14.08 -10.41
N ALA A 87 -10.21 12.98 -10.98
CA ALA A 87 -11.41 12.93 -11.81
C ALA A 87 -12.71 12.71 -11.02
N LEU A 88 -12.64 12.63 -9.68
CA LEU A 88 -13.85 12.64 -8.85
C LEU A 88 -14.44 14.06 -8.86
N PRO A 89 -15.76 14.20 -9.08
CA PRO A 89 -16.43 15.50 -9.14
C PRO A 89 -16.45 16.23 -7.79
#